data_AF-A0A952M1C6-F1
#
_entry.id   AF-A0A952M1C6-F1
#
_cell.length_a   1.000
_cell.length_b   1.000
_cell.length_c   1.000
_cell.angle_alpha   90.00
_cell.angle_beta   90.00
_cell.angle_gamma   90.00
#
_symmetry.space_group_name_H-M   'P 1'
#
loop_
_entity.id
_entity.type
_entity.pdbx_description
1 polymer ?
#
loop_
_entity_poly.entity_id
_entity_poly.type
_entity_poly.pdbx_seq_one_letter_code
_entity_poly.pdbx_strand_id
1 'polypeptide(L)'
;MIAALAAILFLGGWLSPIDGVGDGVHWFLIKTASMLFLFLWLRATFPRYRYDQIMRLGWKVFIPVTIVWIAVVGFAIYFEVGPWFSSVRSGGV
;
A
#
# COMPACT_ATOMS: atom_id res chain seq x y z
N MET A 1 -15.33 -1.69 3.82
CA MET A 1 -14.43 -2.21 4.87
C MET A 1 -13.00 -2.41 4.37
N ILE A 2 -12.78 -3.17 3.28
CA ILE A 2 -11.42 -3.40 2.73
C ILE A 2 -10.73 -2.10 2.28
N ALA A 3 -11.47 -1.17 1.64
CA ALA A 3 -10.93 0.14 1.24
C ALA A 3 -10.44 1.00 2.42
N ALA A 4 -11.09 0.89 3.59
CA ALA A 4 -10.68 1.58 4.81
C ALA A 4 -9.40 0.98 5.39
N LEU A 5 -9.29 -0.36 5.41
CA LEU A 5 -8.06 -1.05 5.83
C LEU A 5 -6.89 -0.73 4.89
N ALA A 6 -7.12 -0.66 3.58
CA ALA A 6 -6.09 -0.28 2.61
C ALA A 6 -5.61 1.17 2.82
N ALA A 7 -6.53 2.10 3.08
CA ALA A 7 -6.20 3.49 3.37
C ALA A 7 -5.38 3.65 4.67
N ILE A 8 -5.64 2.82 5.68
CA ILE A 8 -4.88 2.83 6.95
C ILE A 8 -3.49 2.22 6.78
N LEU A 9 -3.41 1.00 6.22
CA LEU A 9 -2.17 0.22 6.19
C LEU A 9 -1.15 0.73 5.17
N PHE A 10 -1.59 1.29 4.05
CA PHE A 10 -0.68 1.71 2.98
C PHE A 10 -0.58 3.23 2.81
N LEU A 11 -1.58 4.00 3.23
CA LEU A 11 -1.67 5.45 3.00
C LEU A 11 -1.55 6.30 4.28
N GLY A 12 -1.12 5.70 5.39
CA GLY A 12 -0.84 6.40 6.65
C GLY A 12 -2.10 6.80 7.43
N GLY A 13 -3.28 6.28 7.08
CA GLY A 13 -4.53 6.47 7.82
C GLY A 13 -4.90 7.94 8.03
N TRP A 14 -4.72 8.42 9.26
CA TRP A 14 -5.08 9.76 9.72
C TRP A 14 -3.98 10.83 9.55
N LEU A 15 -2.75 10.44 9.23
CA LEU A 15 -1.69 11.42 9.02
C LEU A 15 -1.91 12.21 7.72
N SER A 16 -1.83 13.53 7.85
CA SER A 16 -1.76 14.45 6.72
C SER A 16 -0.48 14.17 5.91
N PRO A 17 -0.57 13.95 4.58
CA PRO A 17 0.60 13.85 3.72
C PRO A 17 1.28 15.21 3.47
N ILE A 18 0.72 16.31 4.00
CA ILE A 18 1.25 17.67 3.89
C ILE A 18 1.49 18.18 5.32
N ASP A 19 2.75 18.43 5.65
CA ASP A 19 3.15 19.06 6.92
C ASP A 19 2.46 20.43 7.05
N GLY A 20 1.65 20.62 8.10
CA GLY A 20 1.04 21.90 8.45
C GLY A 20 -0.48 22.00 8.30
N VAL A 21 -1.16 20.98 7.76
CA VAL A 21 -2.63 20.92 7.75
C VAL A 21 -3.06 19.89 8.79
N GLY A 22 -3.70 20.33 9.86
CA GLY A 22 -4.02 19.50 11.03
C GLY A 22 -4.63 18.14 10.68
N ASP A 23 -4.16 17.10 11.38
CA ASP A 23 -4.64 15.74 11.19
C ASP A 23 -6.14 15.67 11.46
N GLY A 24 -6.88 15.01 10.56
CA GLY A 24 -8.32 15.00 10.66
C GLY A 24 -9.00 13.89 9.89
N VAL A 25 -10.19 13.53 10.37
CA VAL A 25 -11.05 12.48 9.79
C VAL A 25 -11.39 12.77 8.33
N HIS A 26 -11.37 14.03 7.92
CA HIS A 26 -11.60 14.46 6.54
C HIS A 26 -10.56 13.87 5.56
N TRP A 27 -9.29 13.81 5.93
CA TRP A 27 -8.24 13.21 5.08
C TRP A 27 -8.43 11.70 4.92
N PHE A 28 -8.80 11.03 6.00
CA PHE A 28 -9.10 9.60 5.97
C PHE A 28 -10.32 9.28 5.09
N LEU A 29 -11.38 10.10 5.18
CA LEU A 29 -12.57 9.92 4.35
C LEU A 29 -12.27 10.17 2.86
N ILE A 30 -11.48 11.19 2.53
CA ILE A 30 -11.09 11.47 1.13
C ILE A 30 -10.24 10.31 0.56
N LYS A 31 -9.23 9.85 1.30
CA LYS A 31 -8.39 8.69 0.90
C LYS A 31 -9.23 7.41 0.77
N THR A 32 -10.19 7.20 1.66
CA THR A 32 -11.09 6.04 1.58
C THR A 32 -12.07 6.14 0.42
N ALA A 33 -12.60 7.33 0.14
CA ALA A 33 -13.53 7.57 -0.97
C ALA A 33 -12.85 7.40 -2.33
N SER A 34 -11.59 7.85 -2.49
CA SER A 34 -10.84 7.60 -3.73
C SER A 34 -10.58 6.10 -3.94
N MET A 35 -10.26 5.37 -2.86
CA MET A 35 -10.03 3.92 -2.93
C MET A 35 -11.32 3.14 -3.20
N LEU A 36 -12.46 3.60 -2.68
CA LEU A 36 -13.78 3.09 -3.04
C LEU A 36 -14.15 3.38 -4.49
N PHE A 37 -13.85 4.58 -4.99
CA PHE A 37 -14.05 4.95 -6.38
C PHE A 37 -13.24 4.04 -7.32
N LEU A 38 -11.98 3.77 -6.99
CA LEU A 38 -11.17 2.80 -7.73
C LEU A 38 -11.79 1.41 -7.73
N PHE A 39 -12.30 0.92 -6.60
CA PHE A 39 -12.96 -0.39 -6.54
C PHE A 39 -14.24 -0.44 -7.40
N LEU A 40 -15.05 0.62 -7.37
CA LEU A 40 -16.24 0.73 -8.20
C LEU A 40 -15.87 0.81 -9.68
N TRP A 41 -14.80 1.54 -10.01
CA TRP A 41 -14.31 1.66 -11.37
C TRP A 41 -13.76 0.34 -11.91
N LEU A 42 -12.95 -0.38 -11.14
CA LEU A 42 -12.47 -1.72 -11.51
C LEU A 42 -13.63 -2.70 -11.73
N ARG A 43 -14.69 -2.63 -10.92
CA ARG A 43 -15.92 -3.42 -11.16
C ARG A 43 -16.58 -3.06 -12.50
N ALA A 44 -16.59 -1.78 -12.89
CA ALA A 44 -17.16 -1.33 -14.15
C ALA A 44 -16.29 -1.69 -15.37
N THR A 45 -14.96 -1.69 -15.21
CA THR A 45 -13.99 -1.88 -16.31
C THR A 45 -13.64 -3.34 -16.58
N PHE A 46 -13.90 -4.28 -15.67
CA PHE A 46 -13.62 -5.70 -15.93
C PHE A 46 -14.87 -6.48 -16.41
N PRO A 47 -15.08 -6.61 -17.73
CA PRO A 47 -16.04 -7.54 -18.29
C PRO A 47 -15.53 -8.99 -18.10
N ARG A 48 -16.06 -9.67 -17.07
CA ARG A 48 -15.93 -11.12 -16.77
C ARG A 48 -14.56 -11.74 -17.09
N TYR A 49 -13.59 -11.51 -16.21
CA TYR A 49 -12.32 -12.21 -16.25
C TYR A 49 -12.46 -13.65 -15.69
N ARG A 50 -11.87 -14.66 -16.34
CA ARG A 50 -11.98 -16.06 -15.90
C ARG A 50 -11.12 -16.28 -14.64
N TYR A 51 -11.65 -16.97 -13.64
CA TYR A 51 -10.93 -17.23 -12.38
C TYR A 51 -9.56 -17.88 -12.59
N ASP A 52 -9.42 -18.75 -13.59
CA ASP A 52 -8.15 -19.40 -13.94
C ASP A 52 -7.06 -18.40 -14.35
N GLN A 53 -7.43 -17.31 -15.01
CA GLN A 53 -6.49 -16.30 -15.47
C GLN A 53 -6.01 -15.43 -14.29
N ILE A 54 -6.91 -15.09 -13.36
CA ILE A 54 -6.54 -14.41 -12.10
C ILE A 54 -5.68 -15.32 -11.24
N MET A 55 -6.01 -16.61 -11.15
CA MET A 55 -5.24 -17.58 -10.37
C MET A 55 -3.82 -17.72 -10.92
N ARG A 56 -3.67 -17.79 -12.25
CA ARG A 56 -2.36 -17.83 -12.89
C ARG A 56 -1.59 -16.52 -12.71
N LEU A 57 -2.25 -15.37 -12.70
CA LEU A 57 -1.62 -14.07 -12.44
C LEU A 57 -1.16 -13.94 -10.98
N GLY A 58 -2.02 -14.29 -10.03
CA GLY A 58 -1.71 -14.34 -8.59
C GLY A 58 -0.51 -15.25 -8.30
N TRP A 59 -0.55 -16.46 -8.84
CA TRP A 59 0.46 -17.46 -8.54
C TRP A 59 1.77 -17.26 -9.30
N LYS A 60 1.74 -16.74 -10.53
CA LYS A 60 2.96 -16.53 -11.34
C LYS A 60 3.58 -15.14 -11.23
N VAL A 61 2.81 -14.12 -10.87
CA VAL A 61 3.30 -12.73 -10.87
C VAL A 61 3.29 -12.16 -9.46
N PHE A 62 2.18 -12.23 -8.72
CA PHE A 62 2.12 -11.59 -7.39
C PHE A 62 3.02 -12.25 -6.36
N ILE A 63 3.00 -13.58 -6.24
CA ILE A 63 3.83 -14.32 -5.27
C ILE A 63 5.34 -14.06 -5.47
N PRO A 64 5.94 -14.24 -6.67
CA PRO A 64 7.37 -14.00 -6.83
C PRO A 64 7.73 -12.53 -6.66
N VAL A 65 6.86 -11.60 -7.07
CA VAL A 65 7.10 -10.16 -6.90
C VAL A 65 7.16 -9.78 -5.42
N THR A 66 6.26 -10.29 -4.57
CA THR A 66 6.31 -9.96 -3.13
C THR A 66 7.55 -10.55 -2.44
N ILE A 67 7.99 -11.75 -2.85
CA ILE A 67 9.23 -12.36 -2.32
C ILE A 67 10.45 -11.52 -2.72
N VAL A 68 10.56 -11.11 -3.99
CA VAL A 68 11.64 -10.24 -4.45
C VAL A 68 11.62 -8.92 -3.71
N TRP A 69 10.45 -8.31 -3.51
CA TRP A 69 10.33 -7.04 -2.80
C TRP A 69 10.79 -7.13 -1.34
N ILE A 70 10.43 -8.22 -0.64
CA ILE A 70 10.92 -8.45 0.74
C ILE A 70 12.45 -8.60 0.76
N ALA A 71 13.03 -9.33 -0.20
CA ALA A 71 14.47 -9.43 -0.31
C ALA A 71 15.12 -8.07 -0.56
N VAL A 72 14.58 -7.27 -1.51
CA VAL A 72 15.06 -5.90 -1.80
C VAL A 72 14.99 -5.01 -0.58
N VAL A 73 13.88 -5.02 0.17
CA VAL A 73 13.75 -4.25 1.43
C VAL A 73 14.76 -4.73 2.47
N GLY A 74 14.96 -6.05 2.63
CA GLY A 74 15.97 -6.61 3.53
C GLY A 74 17.39 -6.18 3.17
N PHE A 75 17.73 -6.19 1.88
CA PHE A 75 19.01 -5.67 1.39
C PHE A 75 19.12 -4.16 1.58
N ALA A 76 18.05 -3.39 1.35
CA ALA A 76 18.05 -1.94 1.53
C ALA A 76 18.28 -1.54 3.00
N ILE A 77 17.75 -2.32 3.95
CA ILE A 77 18.02 -2.16 5.39
C ILE A 77 19.48 -2.52 5.69
N TYR A 78 20.01 -3.61 5.12
CA TYR A 78 21.41 -4.02 5.33
C TYR A 78 22.41 -2.99 4.81
N PHE A 79 22.16 -2.40 3.65
CA PHE A 79 23.03 -1.40 3.02
C PHE A 79 22.77 0.05 3.49
N GLU A 80 21.89 0.25 4.48
CA GLU A 80 21.56 1.57 5.06
C GLU A 80 21.28 2.66 4.01
N VAL A 81 20.54 2.32 2.96
CA VAL A 81 20.22 3.28 1.88
C VAL A 81 19.18 4.28 2.42
N GLY A 82 19.62 5.47 2.86
CA GLY A 82 18.75 6.54 3.38
C GLY A 82 17.77 7.09 2.32
N PRO A 83 16.59 7.66 2.68
CA PRO A 83 16.20 8.37 3.92
C PRO A 83 15.24 7.64 4.90
N TRP A 84 14.88 6.38 4.64
CA TRP A 84 13.81 5.67 5.38
C TRP A 84 14.31 4.60 6.37
N PHE A 85 15.54 4.10 6.18
CA PHE A 85 16.05 2.91 6.90
C PHE A 85 17.24 3.20 7.84
N SER A 86 17.76 4.43 7.86
CA SER A 86 18.87 4.86 8.73
C SER A 86 18.50 4.94 10.22
N SER A 87 17.21 4.87 10.56
CA SER A 87 16.69 4.99 11.93
C SER A 87 16.64 3.68 12.72
N VAL A 88 16.76 2.51 12.07
CA VAL A 88 16.53 1.19 12.70
C VAL A 88 17.62 0.80 13.73
N ARG A 89 18.83 1.35 13.60
CA ARG A 89 19.96 1.06 14.51
C ARG A 89 20.08 2.06 15.68
N SER A 90 19.51 3.25 15.54
CA SER A 90 19.46 4.26 16.61
C SER A 90 18.33 3.92 17.57
N GLY A 91 18.59 3.11 18.59
CA GLY A 91 17.63 2.90 19.67
C GLY A 91 17.21 4.24 20.27
N GLY A 92 15.94 4.62 20.10
CA GLY A 92 15.42 5.84 20.69
C GLY A 92 14.22 6.41 19.93
N VAL A 93 13.04 5.92 20.34
CA VAL A 93 11.70 6.52 20.16
C VAL A 93 11.09 6.44 18.76
#